data_AF-A0A231NSD0-F1
#
_entry.id   AF-A0A231NSD0-F1
#
_cell.length_a   1.000
_cell.length_b   1.000
_cell.length_c   1.000
_cell.angle_alpha   90.00
_cell.angle_beta   90.00
_cell.angle_gamma   90.00
#
_symmetry.space_group_name_H-M   'P 1'
#
loop_
_entity.id
_entity.type
_entity.pdbx_description
1 polymer ?
#
loop_
_entity_poly.entity_id
_entity_poly.type
_entity_poly.pdbx_seq_one_letter_code
_entity_poly.pdbx_strand_id
1 'polypeptide(L)'
;MSTGDLIGIFRDAIFTGMKVAGPILLISMLVGLIISIIQAATSINEQTMTFVPKLIITALMMIIAGGWMLQQMMDLVFRIFELIATKI
;
A
#
# COMPACT_ATOMS: atom_id res chain seq x y z
N MET A 1 5.98 27.21 13.20
CA MET A 1 5.85 25.73 13.35
C MET A 1 6.49 25.25 14.65
N SER A 2 5.81 24.38 15.42
CA SER A 2 6.32 23.77 16.65
C SER A 2 6.76 22.31 16.44
N THR A 3 7.54 21.74 17.36
CA THR A 3 7.93 20.31 17.31
C THR A 3 6.72 19.37 17.30
N GLY A 4 5.62 19.74 17.97
CA GLY A 4 4.39 18.95 17.98
C GLY A 4 3.70 18.87 16.62
N ASP A 5 3.76 19.96 15.84
CA ASP A 5 3.24 19.99 14.46
C ASP A 5 4.02 19.04 13.56
N LEU A 6 5.34 18.98 13.71
CA LEU A 6 6.20 18.06 12.97
C LEU A 6 5.84 16.60 13.28
N ILE A 7 5.70 16.26 14.56
CA ILE A 7 5.30 14.91 14.99
C ILE A 7 3.93 14.53 14.43
N GLY A 8 2.99 15.47 14.37
CA GLY A 8 1.68 15.28 13.75
C GLY A 8 1.77 14.91 12.27
N ILE A 9 2.59 15.65 11.50
CA ILE A 9 2.84 15.37 10.08
C ILE A 9 3.46 13.98 9.89
N PHE A 10 4.46 13.62 10.71
CA PHE A 10 5.08 12.30 10.65
C PHE A 10 4.07 11.17 10.91
N ARG A 11 3.19 11.35 11.89
CA ARG A 11 2.13 10.39 12.18
C ARG A 11 1.18 10.26 10.99
N ASP A 12 0.71 11.36 10.43
CA ASP A 12 -0.18 11.36 9.27
C ASP A 12 0.47 10.70 8.05
N ALA A 13 1.77 10.93 7.83
CA ALA A 13 2.53 10.29 6.77
C ALA A 13 2.59 8.76 6.94
N ILE A 14 2.88 8.26 8.15
CA ILE A 14 2.90 6.81 8.43
C ILE A 14 1.51 6.20 8.23
N PHE A 15 0.46 6.84 8.74
CA PHE A 15 -0.92 6.35 8.57
C PHE A 15 -1.35 6.33 7.10
N THR A 16 -0.99 7.37 6.33
CA THR A 16 -1.24 7.41 4.89
C THR A 16 -0.48 6.30 4.17
N GLY A 17 0.79 6.09 4.50
CA GLY A 17 1.59 4.99 3.98
C GLY A 17 0.96 3.62 4.26
N MET A 18 0.49 3.39 5.48
CA MET A 18 -0.22 2.14 5.84
C MET A 18 -1.53 1.97 5.06
N LYS A 19 -2.31 3.03 4.87
CA LYS A 19 -3.54 2.99 4.06
C LYS A 19 -3.24 2.64 2.61
N VAL A 20 -2.22 3.26 2.03
CA VAL A 20 -1.83 3.06 0.62
C VAL A 20 -1.25 1.66 0.41
N ALA A 21 -0.35 1.21 1.28
CA ALA A 21 0.28 -0.10 1.16
C ALA A 21 -0.64 -1.27 1.57
N GLY A 22 -1.54 -1.04 2.53
CA GLY A 22 -2.37 -2.08 3.15
C GLY A 22 -3.12 -2.97 2.15
N PRO A 23 -3.93 -2.43 1.23
CA PRO A 23 -4.69 -3.23 0.26
C PRO A 23 -3.80 -4.10 -0.63
N ILE A 24 -2.67 -3.55 -1.10
CA ILE A 24 -1.72 -4.27 -1.97
C ILE A 24 -0.99 -5.38 -1.20
N LEU A 25 -0.60 -5.11 0.04
CA LEU A 25 0.07 -6.12 0.87
C LEU A 25 -0.90 -7.26 1.23
N LEU A 26 -2.11 -6.93 1.70
CA LEU A 26 -3.11 -7.92 2.08
C LEU A 26 -3.45 -8.86 0.93
N ILE A 27 -3.72 -8.32 -0.26
CA ILE A 27 -4.06 -9.16 -1.41
C ILE A 27 -2.87 -9.99 -1.90
N SER A 28 -1.66 -9.41 -1.94
CA SER A 28 -0.45 -10.13 -2.33
C SER A 28 -0.11 -11.28 -1.37
N MET A 29 -0.34 -11.06 -0.08
CA MET A 29 -0.18 -12.08 0.97
C MET A 29 -1.20 -13.21 0.83
N LEU A 30 -2.49 -12.88 0.69
CA LEU A 30 -3.57 -13.87 0.55
C LEU A 30 -3.36 -14.76 -0.69
N VAL A 31 -3.08 -14.14 -1.84
CA VAL A 31 -2.79 -14.85 -3.08
C VAL A 31 -1.54 -15.71 -2.95
N GLY A 32 -0.47 -15.15 -2.39
CA GLY A 32 0.77 -15.88 -2.15
C GLY A 32 0.54 -17.12 -1.29
N LEU A 33 -0.27 -17.00 -0.24
CA LEU A 33 -0.63 -18.10 0.66
C LEU A 33 -1.45 -19.18 -0.04
N ILE A 34 -2.46 -18.80 -0.81
CA ILE A 34 -3.31 -19.75 -1.55
C ILE A 34 -2.44 -20.57 -2.52
N ILE A 35 -1.57 -19.88 -3.26
CA ILE A 35 -0.70 -20.52 -4.24
C ILE A 35 0.32 -21.44 -3.55
N SER A 36 0.93 -21.03 -2.42
CA SER A 36 1.90 -21.86 -1.72
C SER A 36 1.26 -23.12 -1.13
N ILE A 37 -0.01 -23.07 -0.69
CA ILE A 37 -0.75 -24.27 -0.26
C ILE A 37 -0.95 -25.24 -1.44
N ILE A 38 -1.35 -24.73 -2.61
CA ILE A 38 -1.55 -25.57 -3.81
C ILE A 38 -0.23 -26.21 -4.26
N GLN A 39 0.86 -25.43 -4.25
CA GLN A 39 2.20 -25.94 -4.57
C GLN A 39 2.63 -27.04 -3.62
N ALA A 40 2.41 -26.85 -2.31
CA ALA A 40 2.70 -27.88 -1.32
C ALA A 40 1.84 -29.14 -1.50
N ALA A 41 0.54 -28.99 -1.75
CA ALA A 41 -0.39 -30.11 -1.94
C ALA A 41 -0.08 -30.95 -3.20
N THR A 42 0.41 -30.30 -4.27
CA THR A 42 0.75 -30.96 -5.55
C THR A 42 2.22 -31.34 -5.66
N SER A 43 3.05 -30.98 -4.69
CA SER A 43 4.51 -31.13 -4.73
C SER A 43 5.18 -30.44 -5.94
N ILE A 44 4.52 -29.46 -6.56
CA ILE A 44 5.05 -28.65 -7.66
C ILE A 44 5.59 -27.35 -7.05
N ASN A 45 6.91 -27.21 -6.99
CA ASN A 45 7.59 -26.01 -6.48
C ASN A 45 8.34 -25.27 -7.59
N GLU A 46 7.59 -24.84 -8.61
CA GLU A 46 8.14 -24.01 -9.67
C GLU A 46 7.96 -22.52 -9.36
N GLN A 47 9.06 -21.76 -9.33
CA GLN A 47 9.05 -20.35 -8.96
C GLN A 47 8.11 -19.49 -9.83
N THR A 48 7.98 -19.85 -11.11
CA THR A 48 7.12 -19.15 -12.09
C THR A 48 5.64 -19.19 -11.72
N MET A 49 5.17 -20.29 -11.11
CA MET A 49 3.78 -20.46 -10.66
C MET A 49 3.39 -19.51 -9.53
N THR A 50 4.35 -19.10 -8.69
CA THR A 50 4.13 -18.10 -7.64
C THR A 50 4.16 -16.69 -8.19
N PHE A 51 5.05 -16.43 -9.15
CA PHE A 51 5.35 -15.09 -9.61
C PHE A 51 4.23 -14.51 -10.50
N VAL A 52 3.83 -15.23 -11.55
CA VAL A 52 2.92 -14.69 -12.58
C VAL A 52 1.52 -14.35 -12.03
N PRO A 53 0.82 -15.25 -11.30
CA PRO A 53 -0.51 -14.93 -10.80
C PRO A 53 -0.48 -13.79 -9.77
N LYS A 54 0.56 -13.73 -8.93
CA LYS A 54 0.75 -12.65 -7.95
C LYS A 54 0.94 -11.30 -8.64
N LEU A 55 1.72 -11.25 -9.72
CA LEU A 55 1.93 -10.03 -10.51
C LEU A 55 0.61 -9.53 -11.11
N ILE A 56 -0.15 -10.42 -11.75
CA ILE A 56 -1.43 -10.07 -12.38
C ILE A 56 -2.40 -9.50 -11.33
N ILE A 57 -2.53 -10.16 -10.18
CA ILE A 57 -3.47 -9.71 -9.13
C ILE A 57 -3.00 -8.40 -8.50
N THR A 58 -1.70 -8.21 -8.31
CA THR A 58 -1.15 -6.95 -7.79
C THR A 58 -1.40 -5.80 -8.79
N ALA A 59 -1.21 -6.04 -10.09
CA ALA A 59 -1.52 -5.06 -11.12
C ALA A 59 -3.01 -4.70 -11.18
N LEU A 60 -3.91 -5.68 -11.12
CA LEU A 60 -5.35 -5.44 -11.06
C LEU A 60 -5.74 -4.62 -9.83
N MET A 61 -5.15 -4.92 -8.67
CA MET A 61 -5.40 -4.17 -7.44
C MET A 61 -4.89 -2.73 -7.52
N MET A 62 -3.77 -2.49 -8.19
CA MET A 62 -3.32 -1.11 -8.46
C MET A 62 -4.28 -0.37 -9.38
N ILE A 63 -4.90 -1.02 -10.36
CA ILE A 63 -5.90 -0.38 -11.24
C ILE A 63 -7.15 -0.01 -10.44
N ILE A 64 -7.64 -0.93 -9.59
CA ILE A 64 -8.87 -0.73 -8.81
C ILE A 64 -8.66 0.28 -7.67
N ALA A 65 -7.59 0.12 -6.89
CA ALA A 65 -7.32 0.94 -5.71
C ALA A 65 -6.49 2.19 -6.00
N GLY A 66 -5.88 2.30 -7.19
CA GLY A 66 -4.91 3.35 -7.52
C GLY A 66 -5.49 4.76 -7.41
N GLY A 67 -6.73 4.97 -7.85
CA GLY A 67 -7.40 6.27 -7.71
C GLY A 67 -7.55 6.70 -6.24
N TRP A 68 -8.00 5.77 -5.39
CA TRP A 68 -8.14 6.02 -3.95
C TRP A 68 -6.78 6.22 -3.27
N MET A 69 -5.76 5.42 -3.64
CA MET A 69 -4.40 5.57 -3.12
C MET A 69 -3.81 6.95 -3.44
N LEU A 70 -3.97 7.40 -4.68
CA LEU A 70 -3.56 8.74 -5.10
C LEU A 70 -4.29 9.83 -4.31
N GLN A 71 -5.58 9.67 -4.07
CA GLN A 71 -6.35 10.60 -3.25
C GLN A 71 -5.78 10.71 -1.83
N GLN A 72 -5.48 9.58 -1.17
CA GLN A 72 -4.86 9.60 0.16
C GLN A 72 -3.50 10.32 0.17
N MET A 73 -2.70 10.15 -0.89
CA MET A 73 -1.42 10.86 -1.02
C MET A 73 -1.62 12.36 -1.24
N MET A 74 -2.58 12.75 -2.09
CA MET A 74 -2.92 14.16 -2.32
C MET A 74 -3.42 14.83 -1.04
N ASP A 75 -4.28 14.16 -0.27
CA ASP A 75 -4.80 14.68 1.01
C ASP A 75 -3.65 15.00 1.99
N LEU A 76 -2.65 14.11 2.08
CA LEU A 76 -1.45 14.33 2.90
C LEU A 76 -0.66 15.54 2.40
N VAL A 77 -0.45 15.64 1.09
CA VAL A 77 0.29 16.76 0.49
C VAL A 77 -0.42 18.07 0.77
N PHE A 78 -1.72 18.18 0.48
CA PHE A 78 -2.47 19.41 0.71
C PHE A 78 -2.47 19.83 2.18
N ARG A 79 -2.60 18.87 3.12
CA ARG A 79 -2.49 19.15 4.55
C ARG A 79 -1.12 19.74 4.93
N ILE A 80 -0.03 19.21 4.36
CA ILE A 80 1.31 19.75 4.61
C ILE A 80 1.42 21.18 4.08
N PHE A 81 0.95 21.44 2.86
CA PHE A 81 0.97 22.78 2.26
C PHE A 81 0.10 23.78 3.04
N GLU A 82 -1.06 23.37 3.54
CA GLU A 82 -1.93 24.19 4.38
C GLU A 82 -1.27 24.56 5.72
N LEU A 83 -0.58 23.59 6.35
CA LEU A 83 0.19 23.83 7.57
C LEU A 83 1.35 24.81 7.34
N ILE A 84 2.03 24.69 6.20
CA ILE A 84 3.09 25.62 5.77
C ILE A 84 2.50 27.02 5.57
N ALA A 85 1.41 27.17 4.83
CA ALA A 85 0.81 28.46 4.52
C ALA A 85 0.24 29.19 5.76
N THR A 86 -0.25 28.43 6.75
CA THR A 86 -0.92 29.01 7.93
C THR A 86 0.03 29.24 9.11
N LYS A 87 1.11 28.47 9.24
CA LYS A 87 2.03 28.50 10.41
C LYS A 87 3.46 28.98 10.10
N ILE A 88 3.66 29.60 8.94
CA ILE A 88 4.80 30.45 8.57
C ILE A 88 4.34 31.89 8.66
#